data_AF-K9X1D1-F1
#
_entry.id   AF-K9X1D1-F1
#
_cell.length_a   1.000
_cell.length_b   1.000
_cell.length_c   1.000
_cell.angle_alpha   90.00
_cell.angle_beta   90.00
_cell.angle_gamma   90.00
#
_symmetry.space_group_name_H-M   'P 1'
#
loop_
_entity.id
_entity.type
_entity.pdbx_description
1 polymer ?
#
loop_
_entity_poly.entity_id
_entity_poly.type
_entity_poly.pdbx_seq_one_letter_code
_entity_poly.pdbx_strand_id
1 'polypeptide(L)'
;MKAANLISLIIVLILGYQDSTSGHTSSIPLISELNKTEKPITTLKKPTNRVNFTPELTIKPFSVLLDWLNHQVKTTSGSRKQLRLPVVIRFKDSYRLAIGNAFVGTSDTDLDKDAIFLSLDDTSMGISLLSRLRNICPKNSNSCGVWLEGYWGSLLELDLPDHPLPGENKAEVSKWPFTVLKVHELIKQPEQGEQIRVFIESSSL
;
A
#
# COMPACT_ATOMS: atom_id res chain seq x y z
N MET A 1 -15.56 27.34 49.72
CA MET A 1 -15.51 28.80 49.46
C MET A 1 -14.43 29.01 48.40
N LYS A 2 -14.58 29.49 47.16
CA LYS A 2 -15.60 30.14 46.30
C LYS A 2 -15.35 29.56 44.87
N ALA A 3 -16.28 29.09 44.04
CA ALA A 3 -17.39 29.73 43.31
C ALA A 3 -16.97 30.81 42.29
N ALA A 4 -17.18 30.51 40.99
CA ALA A 4 -17.51 31.35 39.81
C ALA A 4 -16.96 30.62 38.56
N ASN A 5 -17.71 30.01 37.63
CA ASN A 5 -18.94 30.33 36.93
C ASN A 5 -18.85 31.62 36.10
N LEU A 6 -18.71 31.51 34.77
CA LEU A 6 -19.30 32.49 33.86
C LEU A 6 -19.58 31.89 32.47
N ILE A 7 -20.84 32.11 32.09
CA ILE A 7 -21.56 31.78 30.86
C ILE A 7 -21.44 32.99 29.92
N SER A 8 -21.32 32.77 28.60
CA SER A 8 -21.69 33.76 27.57
C SER A 8 -21.83 33.02 26.23
N LEU A 9 -23.03 32.62 25.80
CA LEU A 9 -24.13 33.35 25.14
C LEU A 9 -23.81 33.86 23.72
N ILE A 10 -24.72 33.43 22.83
CA ILE A 10 -24.80 33.48 21.37
C ILE A 10 -25.11 34.88 20.84
N ILE A 11 -24.54 35.25 19.68
CA ILE A 11 -25.15 36.23 18.77
C ILE A 11 -25.18 35.65 17.34
N VAL A 12 -26.40 35.41 16.87
CA VAL A 12 -26.76 35.16 15.46
C VAL A 12 -26.94 36.53 14.80
N LEU A 13 -26.31 36.75 13.65
CA LEU A 13 -26.65 37.85 12.74
C LEU A 13 -26.85 37.30 11.33
N ILE A 14 -28.12 37.25 10.94
CA ILE A 14 -28.60 37.04 9.57
C ILE A 14 -28.87 38.43 8.98
N LEU A 15 -28.11 38.81 7.96
CA LEU A 15 -28.44 39.81 6.95
C LEU A 15 -27.77 39.27 5.66
N GLY A 16 -28.46 38.94 4.57
CA GLY A 16 -29.54 39.69 3.95
C GLY A 16 -28.94 40.67 2.95
N TYR A 17 -28.40 40.17 1.83
CA TYR A 17 -28.09 40.99 0.65
C TYR A 17 -28.59 40.27 -0.60
N GLN A 18 -29.75 40.69 -1.07
CA GLN A 18 -30.17 40.53 -2.45
C GLN A 18 -29.52 41.66 -3.24
N ASP A 19 -28.77 41.34 -4.29
CA ASP A 19 -28.42 42.33 -5.31
C ASP A 19 -28.96 41.86 -6.65
N SER A 20 -29.84 42.71 -7.19
CA SER A 20 -30.52 42.53 -8.46
C SER A 20 -29.65 43.16 -9.54
N THR A 21 -28.99 42.36 -10.38
CA THR A 21 -28.42 42.86 -11.64
C THR A 21 -29.23 42.36 -12.82
N SER A 22 -30.07 43.28 -13.31
CA SER A 22 -30.66 43.30 -14.64
C SER A 22 -29.56 43.20 -15.71
N GLY A 23 -29.56 42.11 -16.47
CA GLY A 23 -28.72 41.94 -17.66
C GLY A 23 -29.52 41.23 -18.75
N HIS A 24 -29.66 41.90 -19.89
CA HIS A 24 -30.35 41.48 -21.10
C HIS A 24 -30.17 39.98 -21.47
N THR A 25 -31.27 39.24 -21.51
CA THR A 25 -31.34 37.94 -22.19
C THR A 25 -31.33 38.15 -23.70
N SER A 26 -30.14 38.05 -24.32
CA SER A 26 -30.01 37.76 -25.74
C SER A 26 -30.18 36.25 -25.94
N SER A 27 -31.28 35.88 -26.59
CA SER A 27 -31.61 34.51 -26.96
C SER A 27 -30.70 34.07 -28.11
N ILE A 28 -29.55 33.50 -27.81
CA ILE A 28 -28.76 32.74 -28.78
C ILE A 28 -29.25 31.29 -28.74
N PRO A 29 -29.85 30.74 -29.81
CA PRO A 29 -30.14 29.32 -29.87
C PRO A 29 -28.81 28.59 -30.07
N LEU A 30 -28.26 28.02 -28.99
CA LEU A 30 -27.19 27.04 -29.12
C LEU A 30 -27.82 25.75 -29.65
N ILE A 31 -27.73 25.57 -30.95
CA ILE A 31 -28.07 24.33 -31.64
C ILE A 31 -27.13 23.26 -31.09
N SER A 32 -27.72 22.32 -30.36
CA SER A 32 -27.11 21.08 -29.92
C SER A 32 -26.79 20.19 -31.12
N GLU A 33 -25.64 20.42 -31.76
CA GLU A 33 -24.98 19.41 -32.61
C GLU A 33 -24.12 18.51 -31.71
N LEU A 34 -24.80 17.74 -30.85
CA LEU A 34 -24.17 16.62 -30.15
C LEU A 34 -24.01 15.51 -31.18
N ASN A 35 -22.81 15.41 -31.75
CA ASN A 35 -22.40 14.38 -32.70
C ASN A 35 -22.74 12.98 -32.15
N LYS A 36 -23.83 12.43 -32.66
CA LYS A 36 -24.40 11.14 -32.25
C LYS A 36 -23.66 10.01 -32.94
N THR A 37 -22.46 9.67 -32.47
CA THR A 37 -21.87 8.34 -32.70
C THR A 37 -20.91 7.94 -31.57
N GLU A 38 -21.33 8.05 -30.32
CA GLU A 38 -20.72 7.24 -29.26
C GLU A 38 -21.19 5.80 -29.43
N LYS A 39 -20.31 4.95 -29.98
CA LYS A 39 -20.49 3.50 -29.90
C LYS A 39 -20.46 3.14 -28.41
N PRO A 40 -21.45 2.38 -27.89
CA PRO A 40 -21.41 1.92 -26.52
C PRO A 40 -20.11 1.13 -26.31
N ILE A 41 -19.32 1.53 -25.31
CA ILE A 41 -18.13 0.79 -24.87
C ILE A 41 -18.65 -0.53 -24.27
N THR A 42 -18.84 -1.54 -25.12
CA THR A 42 -19.36 -2.88 -24.75
C THR A 42 -18.27 -3.83 -24.32
N THR A 43 -17.00 -3.41 -24.30
CA THR A 43 -15.92 -4.21 -23.75
C THR A 43 -15.95 -4.11 -22.22
N LEU A 44 -16.80 -4.94 -21.62
CA LEU A 44 -16.70 -5.26 -20.19
C LEU A 44 -15.24 -5.68 -19.94
N LYS A 45 -14.51 -4.86 -19.18
CA LYS A 45 -13.13 -5.14 -18.80
C LYS A 45 -13.14 -6.46 -18.03
N LYS A 46 -12.76 -7.54 -18.71
CA LYS A 46 -12.73 -8.88 -18.11
C LYS A 46 -11.72 -8.83 -16.96
N PRO A 47 -12.07 -9.30 -15.75
CA PRO A 47 -11.12 -9.36 -14.65
C PRO A 47 -9.87 -10.13 -15.10
N THR A 48 -8.69 -9.60 -14.79
CA THR A 48 -7.43 -10.29 -14.98
C THR A 48 -7.50 -11.67 -14.35
N ASN A 49 -6.96 -12.69 -15.01
CA ASN A 49 -6.98 -14.07 -14.54
C ASN A 49 -6.57 -14.18 -13.06
N ARG A 50 -7.29 -15.03 -12.32
CA ARG A 50 -7.01 -15.28 -10.90
C ARG A 50 -5.64 -15.97 -10.80
N VAL A 51 -4.68 -15.30 -10.16
CA VAL A 51 -3.37 -15.89 -9.84
C VAL A 51 -3.54 -16.88 -8.69
N ASN A 52 -3.01 -18.10 -8.88
CA ASN A 52 -2.97 -19.12 -7.83
C ASN A 52 -1.66 -19.00 -7.05
N PHE A 53 -1.73 -19.22 -5.74
CA PHE A 53 -0.58 -19.11 -4.84
C PHE A 53 -0.35 -20.43 -4.12
N THR A 54 0.89 -20.94 -4.13
CA THR A 54 1.31 -22.11 -3.35
C THR A 54 2.19 -21.69 -2.19
N PRO A 55 2.03 -22.30 -0.99
CA PRO A 55 2.94 -22.07 0.12
C PRO A 55 4.30 -22.72 -0.15
N GLU A 56 5.38 -21.97 0.01
CA GLU A 56 6.74 -22.46 -0.29
C GLU A 56 7.59 -22.50 0.98
N LEU A 57 8.17 -21.36 1.35
CA LEU A 57 9.22 -21.27 2.36
C LEU A 57 8.71 -20.63 3.65
N THR A 58 9.21 -21.11 4.78
CA THR A 58 8.96 -20.50 6.09
C THR A 58 9.64 -19.14 6.19
N ILE A 59 9.07 -18.22 6.96
CA ILE A 59 9.65 -16.86 7.08
C ILE A 59 10.93 -16.82 7.91
N LYS A 60 11.14 -17.81 8.77
CA LYS A 60 12.37 -18.00 9.56
C LYS A 60 13.11 -19.26 9.08
N PRO A 61 14.45 -19.26 9.12
CA PRO A 61 15.33 -18.12 9.41
C PRO A 61 15.37 -17.09 8.26
N PHE A 62 15.54 -15.81 8.59
CA PHE A 62 15.42 -14.72 7.60
C PHE A 62 16.52 -14.74 6.54
N SER A 63 17.73 -15.20 6.87
CA SER A 63 18.82 -15.35 5.90
C SER A 63 18.46 -16.31 4.76
N VAL A 64 17.93 -17.49 5.11
CA VAL A 64 17.50 -18.49 4.12
C VAL A 64 16.35 -17.97 3.28
N LEU A 65 15.42 -17.22 3.88
CA LEU A 65 14.34 -16.57 3.13
C LEU A 65 14.89 -15.53 2.15
N LEU A 66 15.82 -14.68 2.58
CA LEU A 66 16.39 -13.64 1.73
C LEU A 66 17.13 -14.24 0.53
N ASP A 67 17.94 -15.27 0.76
CA ASP A 67 18.60 -16.01 -0.31
C ASP A 67 17.57 -16.59 -1.28
N TRP A 68 16.52 -17.22 -0.77
CA TRP A 68 15.45 -17.76 -1.62
C TRP A 68 14.74 -16.67 -2.44
N LEU A 69 14.41 -15.53 -1.84
CA LEU A 69 13.78 -14.41 -2.51
C LEU A 69 14.65 -13.86 -3.65
N ASN A 70 15.96 -13.81 -3.47
CA ASN A 70 16.87 -13.30 -4.51
C ASN A 70 17.03 -14.26 -5.71
N HIS A 71 16.73 -15.55 -5.55
CA HIS A 71 16.96 -16.55 -6.60
C HIS A 71 15.69 -17.15 -7.21
N GLN A 72 14.57 -17.22 -6.50
CA GLN A 72 13.42 -18.04 -6.89
C GLN A 72 12.22 -17.25 -7.44
N VAL A 73 12.27 -15.92 -7.32
CA VAL A 73 11.17 -15.00 -7.64
C VAL A 73 11.18 -14.53 -9.10
N LYS A 74 12.13 -15.01 -9.90
CA LYS A 74 12.17 -14.82 -11.34
C LYS A 74 11.81 -16.13 -12.05
N THR A 75 11.15 -16.03 -13.19
CA THR A 75 10.93 -17.15 -14.11
C THR A 75 12.20 -17.40 -14.93
N THR A 76 12.25 -18.53 -15.63
CA THR A 76 13.32 -18.83 -16.60
C THR A 76 13.40 -17.81 -17.73
N SER A 77 12.30 -17.10 -18.03
CA SER A 77 12.25 -16.00 -19.00
C SER A 77 12.68 -14.64 -18.43
N GLY A 78 13.06 -14.56 -17.15
CA GLY A 78 13.42 -13.33 -16.46
C GLY A 78 12.23 -12.51 -15.93
N SER A 79 10.99 -12.97 -16.11
CA SER A 79 9.80 -12.30 -15.57
C SER A 79 9.72 -12.47 -14.06
N ARG A 80 9.24 -11.47 -13.33
CA ARG A 80 9.03 -11.56 -11.88
C ARG A 80 7.75 -12.33 -11.58
N LYS A 81 7.83 -13.29 -10.66
CA LYS A 81 6.68 -14.02 -10.11
C LYS A 81 5.99 -13.16 -9.06
N GLN A 82 4.67 -13.25 -8.96
CA GLN A 82 3.95 -12.62 -7.86
C GLN A 82 4.20 -13.39 -6.55
N LEU A 83 4.30 -12.64 -5.46
CA LEU A 83 4.52 -13.17 -4.12
C LEU A 83 3.44 -12.67 -3.18
N ARG A 84 3.15 -13.45 -2.15
CA ARG A 84 2.42 -12.99 -0.97
C ARG A 84 3.32 -13.13 0.26
N LEU A 85 3.69 -11.99 0.83
CA LEU A 85 4.57 -11.90 1.99
C LEU A 85 3.78 -11.47 3.23
N PRO A 86 4.06 -12.05 4.41
CA PRO A 86 3.60 -11.51 5.67
C PRO A 86 4.51 -10.34 6.04
N VAL A 87 3.93 -9.15 6.17
CA VAL A 87 4.67 -7.92 6.41
C VAL A 87 4.11 -7.21 7.62
N VAL A 88 4.99 -6.88 8.56
CA VAL A 88 4.69 -5.97 9.65
C VAL A 88 4.91 -4.56 9.16
N ILE A 89 3.87 -3.74 9.26
CA ILE A 89 3.91 -2.32 8.97
C ILE A 89 3.93 -1.55 10.28
N ARG A 90 4.88 -0.63 10.43
CA ARG A 90 4.84 0.43 11.44
C ARG A 90 4.41 1.75 10.80
N PHE A 91 3.56 2.49 11.47
CA PHE A 91 3.30 3.89 11.16
C PHE A 91 4.35 4.78 11.85
N LYS A 92 4.65 5.95 11.28
CA LYS A 92 5.64 6.87 11.88
C LYS A 92 5.18 7.45 13.22
N ASP A 93 3.88 7.56 13.42
CA ASP A 93 3.25 8.20 14.58
C ASP A 93 1.86 7.60 14.85
N SER A 94 1.25 8.02 15.97
CA SER A 94 -0.09 7.58 16.37
C SER A 94 -1.23 8.13 15.53
N TYR A 95 -1.00 9.18 14.75
CA TYR A 95 -1.97 9.73 13.81
C TYR A 95 -1.97 8.96 12.47
N ARG A 96 -0.96 8.11 12.24
CA ARG A 96 -0.84 7.21 11.09
C ARG A 96 -0.87 7.97 9.76
N LEU A 97 -0.19 9.12 9.73
CA LEU A 97 -0.11 9.98 8.55
C LEU A 97 0.95 9.54 7.54
N ALA A 98 1.86 8.65 7.95
CA ALA A 98 2.89 8.10 7.08
C ALA A 98 3.25 6.66 7.49
N ILE A 99 3.68 5.87 6.51
CA ILE A 99 4.30 4.56 6.72
C ILE A 99 5.73 4.79 7.23
N GLY A 100 6.09 4.10 8.29
CA GLY A 100 7.43 4.04 8.87
C GLY A 100 8.20 2.85 8.30
N ASN A 101 8.73 2.01 9.19
CA ASN A 101 9.43 0.79 8.77
C ASN A 101 8.42 -0.31 8.42
N ALA A 102 8.77 -1.10 7.41
CA ALA A 102 8.11 -2.33 7.04
C ALA A 102 9.13 -3.47 7.03
N PHE A 103 8.76 -4.64 7.50
CA PHE A 103 9.65 -5.81 7.50
C PHE A 103 8.87 -7.11 7.38
N VAL A 104 9.51 -8.16 6.86
CA VAL A 104 8.91 -9.49 6.80
C VAL A 104 8.75 -10.05 8.20
N GLY A 105 7.52 -10.42 8.58
CA GLY A 105 7.20 -10.87 9.93
C GLY A 105 5.70 -10.96 10.17
N THR A 106 5.32 -11.41 11.35
CA THR A 106 3.90 -11.61 11.73
C THR A 106 3.45 -10.62 12.80
N SER A 107 4.39 -10.15 13.60
CA SER A 107 4.14 -9.24 14.71
C SER A 107 5.35 -8.34 14.98
N ASP A 108 5.12 -7.25 15.71
CA ASP A 108 6.20 -6.31 16.05
C ASP A 108 7.29 -6.91 16.94
N THR A 109 6.97 -8.00 17.63
CA THR A 109 7.90 -8.77 18.46
C THR A 109 8.82 -9.69 17.65
N ASP A 110 8.53 -9.91 16.36
CA ASP A 110 9.40 -10.68 15.45
C ASP A 110 10.61 -9.86 14.96
N LEU A 111 10.76 -8.62 15.42
CA LEU A 111 11.86 -7.76 15.02
C LEU A 111 13.19 -8.28 15.61
N ASP A 112 13.78 -9.22 14.90
CA ASP A 112 15.12 -9.76 15.17
C ASP A 112 16.19 -8.93 14.44
N LYS A 113 17.47 -9.14 14.79
CA LYS A 113 18.61 -8.42 14.18
C LYS A 113 18.75 -8.68 12.67
N ASP A 114 18.19 -9.79 12.18
CA ASP A 114 18.26 -10.26 10.80
C ASP A 114 16.94 -10.08 10.04
N ALA A 115 16.00 -9.29 10.58
CA ALA A 115 14.73 -9.02 9.90
C ALA A 115 14.94 -8.39 8.50
N ILE A 116 14.17 -8.86 7.53
CA ILE A 116 14.21 -8.34 6.16
C ILE A 116 13.36 -7.07 6.09
N PHE A 117 13.99 -5.91 6.13
CA PHE A 117 13.31 -4.63 5.96
C PHE A 117 12.96 -4.37 4.50
N LEU A 118 11.77 -3.81 4.28
CA LEU A 118 11.23 -3.55 2.95
C LEU A 118 11.12 -2.05 2.68
N SER A 119 11.48 -1.67 1.47
CA SER A 119 11.08 -0.41 0.85
C SER A 119 9.84 -0.70 -0.01
N LEU A 120 8.68 -0.26 0.45
CA LEU A 120 7.40 -0.55 -0.20
C LEU A 120 7.11 0.49 -1.28
N ASP A 121 6.86 0.01 -2.49
CA ASP A 121 6.47 0.82 -3.65
C ASP A 121 5.01 0.52 -4.02
N ASP A 122 4.11 1.49 -3.88
CA ASP A 122 2.69 1.34 -4.17
C ASP A 122 2.27 1.92 -5.53
N THR A 123 3.22 2.26 -6.41
CA THR A 123 2.93 2.82 -7.74
C THR A 123 2.09 1.90 -8.62
N SER A 124 2.16 0.59 -8.39
CA SER A 124 1.34 -0.42 -9.08
C SER A 124 -0.05 -0.61 -8.45
N MET A 125 -0.32 0.02 -7.31
CA MET A 125 -1.65 0.02 -6.69
C MET A 125 -2.50 1.15 -7.29
N GLY A 126 -3.75 0.84 -7.65
CA GLY A 126 -4.72 1.87 -8.05
C GLY A 126 -5.23 2.76 -6.90
N ILE A 127 -4.76 2.52 -5.67
CA ILE A 127 -5.09 3.27 -4.45
C ILE A 127 -3.85 3.31 -3.55
N SER A 128 -3.66 4.41 -2.82
CA SER A 128 -2.55 4.53 -1.86
C SER A 128 -2.53 3.37 -0.86
N LEU A 129 -1.34 2.78 -0.69
CA LEU A 129 -1.05 1.75 0.30
C LEU A 129 -1.37 2.24 1.72
N LEU A 130 -0.96 3.48 2.05
CA LEU A 130 -1.24 4.10 3.35
C LEU A 130 -2.75 4.12 3.64
N SER A 131 -3.56 4.57 2.69
CA SER A 131 -5.02 4.62 2.83
C SER A 131 -5.61 3.23 3.07
N ARG A 132 -5.13 2.22 2.36
CA ARG A 132 -5.57 0.83 2.52
C ARG A 132 -5.21 0.26 3.89
N LEU A 133 -3.98 0.49 4.35
CA LEU A 133 -3.49 0.07 5.66
C LEU A 133 -4.21 0.78 6.81
N ARG A 134 -4.55 2.07 6.65
CA ARG A 134 -5.36 2.82 7.61
C ARG A 134 -6.72 2.18 7.87
N ASN A 135 -7.33 1.63 6.82
CA ASN A 135 -8.63 0.97 6.89
C ASN A 135 -8.58 -0.43 7.49
N ILE A 136 -7.50 -1.18 7.25
CA ILE A 136 -7.38 -2.58 7.70
C ILE A 136 -6.80 -2.68 9.11
N CYS A 137 -5.79 -1.87 9.42
CA CYS A 137 -5.08 -2.02 10.70
C CYS A 137 -5.83 -1.34 11.86
N PRO A 138 -5.82 -1.95 13.07
CA PRO A 138 -6.54 -1.43 14.23
C PRO A 138 -6.26 0.04 14.50
N LYS A 139 -7.31 0.83 14.78
CA LYS A 139 -7.19 2.30 14.96
C LYS A 139 -6.25 2.71 16.09
N ASN A 140 -6.15 1.87 17.12
CA ASN A 140 -5.40 2.14 18.34
C ASN A 140 -3.99 1.51 18.35
N SER A 141 -3.51 1.05 17.19
CA SER A 141 -2.18 0.46 17.05
C SER A 141 -1.34 1.24 16.05
N ASN A 142 -0.06 1.41 16.37
CA ASN A 142 0.94 2.01 15.47
C ASN A 142 1.64 0.96 14.61
N SER A 143 1.26 -0.32 14.74
CA SER A 143 1.75 -1.39 13.89
C SER A 143 0.72 -2.49 13.66
N CYS A 144 0.90 -3.25 12.58
CA CYS A 144 0.06 -4.38 12.22
C CYS A 144 0.79 -5.34 11.28
N GLY A 145 0.55 -6.63 11.43
CA GLY A 145 0.92 -7.65 10.44
C GLY A 145 -0.17 -7.78 9.38
N VAL A 146 0.19 -7.69 8.10
CA VAL A 146 -0.71 -7.85 6.95
C VAL A 146 -0.08 -8.73 5.89
N TRP A 147 -0.91 -9.39 5.09
CA TRP A 147 -0.46 -10.04 3.88
C TRP A 147 -0.37 -9.04 2.72
N LEU A 148 0.83 -8.86 2.16
CA LEU A 148 1.06 -8.04 0.96
C LEU A 148 1.32 -8.93 -0.24
N GLU A 149 0.60 -8.68 -1.32
CA GLU A 149 0.83 -9.30 -2.62
C GLU A 149 1.57 -8.32 -3.53
N GLY A 150 2.61 -8.79 -4.22
CA GLY A 150 3.52 -7.91 -4.95
C GLY A 150 4.65 -8.63 -5.68
N TYR A 151 5.62 -7.84 -6.13
CA TYR A 151 6.86 -8.31 -6.76
C TYR A 151 8.08 -7.98 -5.90
N TRP A 152 8.98 -8.95 -5.78
CA TRP A 152 10.29 -8.74 -5.14
C TRP A 152 11.27 -8.06 -6.10
N GLY A 153 12.12 -7.18 -5.55
CA GLY A 153 13.16 -6.50 -6.31
C GLY A 153 12.72 -5.15 -6.89
N SER A 154 13.69 -4.41 -7.42
CA SER A 154 13.45 -3.13 -8.10
C SER A 154 12.60 -3.35 -9.36
N LEU A 155 11.75 -2.38 -9.70
CA LEU A 155 11.02 -2.37 -10.96
C LEU A 155 11.93 -2.04 -12.16
N LEU A 156 13.03 -1.33 -11.90
CA LEU A 156 14.06 -1.03 -12.88
C LEU A 156 15.32 -1.82 -12.52
N GLU A 157 15.67 -2.78 -13.37
CA GLU A 157 17.03 -3.29 -13.44
C GLU A 157 17.81 -2.33 -14.33
N LEU A 158 18.38 -1.30 -13.71
CA LEU A 158 19.42 -0.53 -14.38
C LEU A 158 20.69 -1.35 -14.20
N ASP A 159 21.29 -1.80 -15.31
CA ASP A 159 22.67 -2.31 -15.36
C ASP A 159 23.61 -1.14 -15.03
N LEU A 160 23.59 -0.70 -13.78
CA LEU A 160 24.57 0.23 -13.27
C LEU A 160 25.73 -0.63 -12.73
N PRO A 161 26.97 -0.39 -13.17
CA PRO A 161 28.12 -1.07 -12.58
C PRO A 161 28.07 -0.84 -11.07
N ASP A 162 28.31 -1.92 -10.30
CA ASP A 162 28.34 -1.94 -8.84
C ASP A 162 29.36 -0.92 -8.30
N HIS A 163 28.96 0.33 -8.24
CA HIS A 163 29.73 1.42 -7.70
C HIS A 163 28.94 1.94 -6.51
N PRO A 164 29.38 1.59 -5.28
CA PRO A 164 28.84 2.22 -4.08
C PRO A 164 28.96 3.72 -4.27
N LEU A 165 27.83 4.42 -4.26
CA LEU A 165 27.83 5.88 -4.37
C LEU A 165 28.66 6.43 -3.20
N PRO A 166 29.65 7.31 -3.44
CA PRO A 166 30.47 7.85 -2.36
C PRO A 166 29.60 8.75 -1.48
N GLY A 167 29.24 8.28 -0.28
CA GLY A 167 28.46 9.06 0.69
C GLY A 167 27.38 8.31 1.47
N GLU A 168 27.16 7.02 1.20
CA GLU A 168 26.17 6.23 1.94
C GLU A 168 26.64 6.01 3.38
N ASN A 169 25.99 6.70 4.33
CA ASN A 169 26.25 6.56 5.75
C ASN A 169 25.92 5.12 6.19
N LYS A 170 26.94 4.39 6.64
CA LYS A 170 26.93 2.96 7.06
C LYS A 170 26.00 2.58 8.23
N ALA A 171 25.04 3.43 8.61
CA ALA A 171 24.06 3.13 9.65
C ALA A 171 22.63 2.95 9.11
N GLU A 172 22.42 3.10 7.80
CA GLU A 172 21.11 2.87 7.20
C GLU A 172 20.89 1.36 7.00
N VAL A 173 19.86 0.83 7.66
CA VAL A 173 19.45 -0.57 7.50
C VAL A 173 19.08 -0.80 6.04
N SER A 174 19.76 -1.70 5.35
CA SER A 174 19.48 -2.04 3.94
C SER A 174 18.02 -2.46 3.79
N LYS A 175 17.26 -1.72 2.99
CA LYS A 175 15.86 -2.01 2.69
C LYS A 175 15.73 -2.65 1.31
N TRP A 176 15.06 -3.78 1.25
CA TRP A 176 14.83 -4.49 0.01
C TRP A 176 13.58 -3.95 -0.70
N PRO A 177 13.66 -3.63 -2.00
CA PRO A 177 12.51 -3.11 -2.74
C PRO A 177 11.43 -4.19 -2.90
N PHE A 178 10.18 -3.79 -2.68
CA PHE A 178 9.00 -4.63 -2.90
C PHE A 178 7.85 -3.78 -3.48
N THR A 179 7.49 -4.05 -4.73
CA THR A 179 6.37 -3.38 -5.39
C THR A 179 5.07 -4.05 -4.98
N VAL A 180 4.18 -3.30 -4.32
CA VAL A 180 2.89 -3.79 -3.81
C VAL A 180 1.84 -3.71 -4.91
N LEU A 181 1.11 -4.80 -5.09
CA LEU A 181 -0.07 -4.89 -5.95
C LEU A 181 -1.36 -4.83 -5.13
N LYS A 182 -1.37 -5.49 -3.97
CA LYS A 182 -2.59 -5.65 -3.17
C LYS A 182 -2.27 -5.87 -1.68
N VAL A 183 -3.12 -5.27 -0.85
CA VAL A 183 -3.17 -5.53 0.60
C VAL A 183 -4.35 -6.46 0.88
N HIS A 184 -4.06 -7.58 1.51
CA HIS A 184 -5.04 -8.58 1.96
C HIS A 184 -5.39 -8.34 3.44
N GLU A 185 -5.81 -9.38 4.15
CA GLU A 185 -6.19 -9.33 5.55
C GLU A 185 -5.01 -9.18 6.53
N LEU A 186 -5.36 -8.93 7.79
CA LEU A 186 -4.45 -9.03 8.92
C LEU A 186 -3.93 -10.46 9.05
N ILE A 187 -2.65 -10.59 9.40
CA ILE A 187 -2.06 -11.88 9.75
C ILE A 187 -2.72 -12.37 11.05
N LYS A 188 -3.22 -13.60 11.02
CA LYS A 188 -3.67 -14.29 12.24
C LYS A 188 -2.44 -14.84 12.96
N GLN A 189 -2.47 -14.82 14.29
CA GLN A 189 -1.44 -15.51 15.05
C GLN A 189 -1.47 -17.00 14.69
N PRO A 190 -0.32 -17.60 14.31
CA PRO A 190 -0.27 -19.02 14.01
C PRO A 190 -0.65 -19.82 15.25
N GLU A 191 -1.34 -20.94 15.05
CA GLU A 191 -1.56 -21.90 16.13
C GLU A 191 -0.22 -22.51 16.59
N GLN A 192 -0.20 -23.08 17.80
CA GLN A 192 1.05 -23.60 18.37
C GLN A 192 1.68 -24.67 17.46
N GLY A 193 2.87 -24.37 16.93
CA GLY A 193 3.61 -25.24 16.01
C GLY A 193 3.35 -24.98 14.52
N GLU A 194 2.40 -24.10 14.17
CA GLU A 194 2.19 -23.68 12.79
C GLU A 194 3.27 -22.68 12.35
N GLN A 195 3.86 -22.91 11.19
CA GLN A 195 4.89 -22.05 10.62
C GLN A 195 4.30 -21.18 9.52
N ILE A 196 4.46 -19.86 9.66
CA ILE A 196 4.03 -18.91 8.64
C ILE A 196 4.98 -19.00 7.44
N ARG A 197 4.40 -19.03 6.24
CA ARG A 197 5.10 -19.22 4.97
C ARG A 197 4.87 -18.07 4.01
N VAL A 198 5.84 -17.86 3.13
CA VAL A 198 5.69 -17.07 1.91
C VAL A 198 4.95 -17.90 0.86
N PHE A 199 4.08 -17.24 0.09
CA PHE A 199 3.43 -17.86 -1.04
C PHE A 199 3.95 -17.27 -2.35
N ILE A 200 4.08 -18.11 -3.37
CA ILE A 200 4.49 -17.70 -4.71
C ILE A 200 3.40 -18.06 -5.72
N GLU A 201 3.33 -17.28 -6.79
CA GLU A 201 2.54 -17.59 -7.97
C GLU A 201 2.88 -18.99 -8.49
N SER A 202 1.86 -19.82 -8.58
CA SER A 202 1.94 -21.17 -9.14
C SER A 202 1.93 -21.09 -10.67
N SER A 203 2.80 -21.85 -11.32
CA SER A 203 2.72 -22.03 -12.77
C SER A 203 1.37 -22.65 -13.12
N SER A 204 0.59 -21.98 -13.97
CA SER A 204 -0.64 -22.55 -14.52
C SER A 204 -0.22 -23.69 -15.46
N LEU A 205 -0.57 -24.92 -15.09
CA LEU A 205 -0.44 -26.11 -15.94
C LEU A 205 -1.36 -26.02 -17.16
#